data_AF-A0A7C1TLL6-F1
#
_entry.id   AF-A0A7C1TLL6-F1
#
_cell.length_a   1.000
_cell.length_b   1.000
_cell.length_c   1.000
_cell.angle_alpha   90.00
_cell.angle_beta   90.00
_cell.angle_gamma   90.00
#
_symmetry.space_group_name_H-M   'P 1'
#
loop_
_entity.id
_entity.type
_entity.pdbx_description
1 polymer ?
#
loop_
_entity_poly.entity_id
_entity_poly.type
_entity_poly.pdbx_seq_one_letter_code
_entity_poly.pdbx_strand_id
1 'polypeptide(L)'
;MRRRAFLLACLMLASVGSLSAQPPRDPYTHFFDDTFGDFQEELQRAREEGKQGIFIFFEMDECPFCHYMKTHVLNQPAVQEYYRKHFLNFAVDIEGDVEIVDFQGRPTTMKDFAFRQYRVRATPVLAFFDLDGKLVHRFTGRTKGVEEFLWLGEYVAEGHYRKMSFTRFKRMKRKGVKSAQGR
;
A
#
# COMPACT_ATOMS: atom_id res chain seq x y z
N MET A 1 -22.25 62.43 -29.90
CA MET A 1 -22.49 61.43 -28.83
C MET A 1 -21.38 60.38 -28.87
N ARG A 2 -20.45 60.42 -27.91
CA ARG A 2 -19.28 59.54 -27.81
C ARG A 2 -19.68 58.23 -27.11
N ARG A 3 -19.61 57.09 -27.80
CA ARG A 3 -19.71 55.77 -27.17
C ARG A 3 -18.31 55.23 -26.93
N ARG A 4 -17.83 55.35 -25.70
CA ARG A 4 -16.60 54.71 -25.20
C ARG A 4 -16.92 53.23 -24.96
N ALA A 5 -16.45 52.35 -25.83
CA ALA A 5 -16.46 50.92 -25.58
C ALA A 5 -15.28 50.59 -24.65
N PHE A 6 -15.60 50.26 -23.40
CA PHE A 6 -14.64 49.76 -22.42
C PHE A 6 -14.30 48.30 -22.78
N LEU A 7 -13.10 48.08 -23.31
CA LEU A 7 -12.48 46.75 -23.42
C LEU A 7 -11.93 46.37 -22.04
N LEU A 8 -12.73 45.66 -21.25
CA LEU A 8 -12.27 44.98 -20.04
C LEU A 8 -11.54 43.69 -20.45
N ALA A 9 -10.21 43.76 -20.50
CA ALA A 9 -9.36 42.59 -20.59
C ALA A 9 -9.45 41.79 -19.27
N CYS A 10 -10.16 40.66 -19.28
CA CYS A 10 -10.12 39.68 -18.20
C CYS A 10 -8.75 39.00 -18.20
N LEU A 11 -7.87 39.48 -17.32
CA LEU A 11 -6.60 38.84 -17.00
C LEU A 11 -6.89 37.57 -16.18
N MET A 12 -7.09 36.44 -16.87
CA MET A 12 -7.13 35.11 -16.26
C MET A 12 -5.73 34.79 -15.70
N LEU A 13 -5.50 35.11 -14.42
CA LEU A 13 -4.37 34.57 -13.68
C LEU A 13 -4.57 33.06 -13.57
N ALA A 14 -3.85 32.30 -14.38
CA ALA A 14 -3.67 30.87 -14.17
C ALA A 14 -2.92 30.68 -12.85
N SER A 15 -3.65 30.34 -11.78
CA SER A 15 -3.08 29.87 -10.54
C SER A 15 -2.41 28.53 -10.79
N VAL A 16 -1.12 28.58 -11.12
CA VAL A 16 -0.26 27.41 -11.17
C VAL A 16 -0.16 26.88 -9.73
N GLY A 17 -0.98 25.88 -9.40
CA GLY A 17 -0.93 25.24 -8.09
C GLY A 17 0.43 24.60 -7.90
N SER A 18 1.23 25.13 -6.97
CA SER A 18 2.48 24.52 -6.55
C SER A 18 2.19 23.12 -6.00
N LEU A 19 2.70 22.09 -6.67
CA LEU A 19 2.68 20.71 -6.19
C LEU A 19 3.66 20.60 -5.01
N SER A 20 3.27 21.09 -3.84
CA SER A 20 4.08 20.97 -2.63
C SER A 20 4.06 19.51 -2.17
N ALA A 21 5.24 18.94 -1.91
CA ALA A 21 5.34 17.62 -1.30
C ALA A 21 4.65 17.68 0.08
N GLN A 22 3.58 16.90 0.24
CA GLN A 22 2.88 16.81 1.52
C GLN A 22 3.82 16.23 2.59
N PRO A 23 3.74 16.73 3.84
CA PRO A 23 4.58 16.23 4.92
C PRO A 23 4.29 14.75 5.20
N PRO A 24 5.27 13.99 5.72
CA PRO A 24 5.02 12.62 6.16
C PRO A 24 3.94 12.54 7.23
N ARG A 25 3.16 11.47 7.21
CA ARG A 25 2.01 11.21 8.09
C ARG A 25 2.19 9.89 8.84
N ASP A 26 1.67 9.80 10.05
CA ASP A 26 1.78 8.57 10.85
C ASP A 26 1.10 7.37 10.15
N PRO A 27 1.83 6.25 9.90
CA PRO A 27 1.26 5.07 9.25
C PRO A 27 0.10 4.42 10.02
N TYR A 28 0.09 4.47 11.35
CA TYR A 28 -0.97 3.84 12.13
C TYR A 28 -2.34 4.49 11.94
N THR A 29 -2.34 5.79 11.65
CA THR A 29 -3.57 6.57 11.45
C THR A 29 -3.90 6.81 9.98
N HIS A 30 -2.91 6.71 9.08
CA HIS A 30 -3.10 7.06 7.68
C HIS A 30 -2.72 5.98 6.66
N PHE A 31 -2.11 4.88 7.08
CA PHE A 31 -1.81 3.75 6.19
C PHE A 31 -2.66 2.54 6.56
N PHE A 32 -2.56 2.07 7.80
CA PHE A 32 -3.31 0.93 8.29
C PHE A 32 -4.79 1.27 8.50
N ASP A 33 -5.65 0.34 8.15
CA ASP A 33 -7.09 0.40 8.36
C ASP A 33 -7.46 -0.19 9.72
N ASP A 34 -8.45 0.41 10.39
CA ASP A 34 -9.00 -0.12 11.63
C ASP A 34 -9.67 -1.48 11.38
N THR A 35 -9.53 -2.39 12.34
CA THR A 35 -10.11 -3.74 12.31
C THR A 35 -10.40 -4.25 13.71
N PHE A 36 -11.43 -5.07 13.85
CA PHE A 36 -11.69 -5.88 15.05
C PHE A 36 -10.99 -7.25 15.03
N GLY A 37 -10.14 -7.49 14.03
CA GLY A 37 -9.38 -8.72 13.91
C GLY A 37 -10.13 -9.85 13.21
N ASP A 38 -11.28 -9.61 12.58
CA ASP A 38 -11.97 -10.62 11.77
C ASP A 38 -11.64 -10.47 10.29
N PHE A 39 -10.62 -11.19 9.81
CA PHE A 39 -10.19 -11.09 8.43
C PHE A 39 -11.19 -11.68 7.41
N GLN A 40 -12.14 -12.51 7.84
CA GLN A 40 -13.22 -12.95 6.97
C GLN A 40 -14.19 -11.79 6.70
N GLU A 41 -14.56 -11.03 7.74
CA GLU A 41 -15.34 -9.80 7.59
C GLU A 41 -14.58 -8.74 6.79
N GLU A 42 -13.25 -8.62 6.99
CA GLU A 42 -12.45 -7.68 6.22
C GLU A 42 -12.43 -7.99 4.71
N LEU A 43 -12.47 -9.27 4.32
CA LEU A 43 -12.61 -9.61 2.90
C LEU A 43 -13.94 -9.14 2.32
N GLN A 44 -15.03 -9.24 3.11
CA GLN A 44 -16.33 -8.74 2.70
C GLN A 44 -16.30 -7.22 2.56
N ARG A 45 -15.73 -6.49 3.54
CA ARG A 45 -15.53 -5.04 3.44
C ARG A 45 -14.70 -4.65 2.22
N ALA A 46 -13.61 -5.37 1.95
CA ALA A 46 -12.77 -5.13 0.77
C ALA A 46 -13.57 -5.28 -0.55
N ARG A 47 -14.50 -6.23 -0.63
CA ARG A 47 -15.39 -6.39 -1.80
C ARG A 47 -16.35 -5.21 -1.94
N GLU A 48 -16.99 -4.82 -0.83
CA GLU A 48 -17.96 -3.72 -0.81
C GLU A 48 -17.34 -2.37 -1.16
N GLU A 49 -16.11 -2.11 -0.70
CA GLU A 49 -15.35 -0.91 -1.04
C GLU A 49 -14.67 -0.97 -2.42
N GLY A 50 -14.83 -2.07 -3.16
CA GLY A 50 -14.24 -2.23 -4.50
C GLY A 50 -12.71 -2.31 -4.50
N LYS A 51 -12.11 -2.80 -3.41
CA LYS A 51 -10.66 -3.03 -3.32
C LYS A 51 -10.24 -4.20 -4.20
N GLN A 52 -8.95 -4.26 -4.53
CA GLN A 52 -8.33 -5.39 -5.20
C GLN A 52 -8.02 -6.56 -4.26
N GLY A 53 -8.01 -6.33 -2.95
CA GLY A 53 -7.68 -7.33 -1.95
C GLY A 53 -7.25 -6.74 -0.62
N ILE A 54 -6.54 -7.54 0.17
CA ILE A 54 -6.00 -7.15 1.47
C ILE A 54 -4.48 -7.19 1.44
N PHE A 55 -3.86 -6.15 2.01
CA PHE A 55 -2.44 -6.07 2.29
C PHE A 55 -2.20 -6.30 3.78
N ILE A 56 -1.37 -7.28 4.13
CA ILE A 56 -0.90 -7.50 5.50
C ILE A 56 0.59 -7.18 5.60
N PHE A 57 0.90 -6.31 6.55
CA PHE A 57 2.25 -6.01 7.00
C PHE A 57 2.53 -6.84 8.27
N PHE A 58 3.15 -8.00 8.09
CA PHE A 58 3.62 -8.80 9.23
C PHE A 58 4.85 -8.16 9.84
N GLU A 59 4.80 -7.89 11.14
CA GLU A 59 5.83 -7.16 11.86
C GLU A 59 6.04 -7.68 13.29
N MET A 60 7.00 -7.08 13.99
CA MET A 60 7.26 -7.24 15.42
C MET A 60 7.93 -5.95 15.91
N ASP A 61 7.86 -5.66 17.21
CA ASP A 61 8.40 -4.42 17.77
C ASP A 61 9.91 -4.26 17.55
N GLU A 62 10.69 -5.30 17.87
CA GLU A 62 12.16 -5.28 17.77
C GLU A 62 12.66 -5.61 16.34
N CYS A 63 12.13 -4.89 15.36
CA CYS A 63 12.44 -5.07 13.94
C CYS A 63 12.93 -3.77 13.27
N PRO A 64 14.25 -3.60 13.05
CA PRO A 64 14.79 -2.38 12.45
C PRO A 64 14.32 -2.17 11.00
N PHE A 65 14.01 -3.25 10.28
CA PHE A 65 13.46 -3.15 8.93
C PHE A 65 11.99 -2.74 8.90
N CYS A 66 11.22 -3.11 9.93
CA CYS A 66 9.83 -2.69 10.11
C CYS A 66 9.78 -1.21 10.46
N HIS A 67 10.66 -0.78 11.40
CA HIS A 67 10.86 0.62 11.72
C HIS A 67 11.21 1.45 10.48
N TYR A 68 12.17 1.00 9.66
CA TYR A 68 12.52 1.67 8.41
C TYR A 68 11.31 1.83 7.47
N MET A 69 10.51 0.78 7.29
CA MET A 69 9.32 0.85 6.44
C MET A 69 8.34 1.90 6.97
N LYS A 70 8.05 1.91 8.26
CA LYS A 70 7.13 2.88 8.88
C LYS A 70 7.64 4.32 8.76
N THR A 71 8.93 4.58 9.01
CA THR A 71 9.48 5.94 9.08
C THR A 71 9.90 6.54 7.75
N HIS A 72 10.07 5.73 6.70
CA HIS A 72 10.54 6.22 5.40
C HIS A 72 9.66 5.87 4.21
N VAL A 73 8.76 4.90 4.36
CA VAL A 73 7.95 4.39 3.24
C VAL A 73 6.46 4.54 3.51
N LEU A 74 5.95 3.92 4.58
CA LEU A 74 4.52 3.91 4.89
C LEU A 74 4.01 5.26 5.39
N ASN A 75 4.91 6.14 5.84
CA ASN A 75 4.56 7.50 6.23
C ASN A 75 4.39 8.47 5.06
N GLN A 76 4.65 8.02 3.82
CA GLN A 76 4.59 8.90 2.66
C GLN A 76 3.14 9.03 2.16
N PRO A 77 2.61 10.25 1.98
CA PRO A 77 1.23 10.46 1.55
C PRO A 77 0.86 9.73 0.25
N ALA A 78 1.75 9.73 -0.75
CA ALA A 78 1.55 9.02 -2.00
C ALA A 78 1.43 7.50 -1.83
N VAL A 79 2.14 6.92 -0.87
CA VAL A 79 2.04 5.48 -0.53
C VAL A 79 0.70 5.20 0.13
N GLN A 80 0.31 6.02 1.11
CA GLN A 80 -0.95 5.90 1.82
C GLN A 80 -2.15 6.00 0.89
N GLU A 81 -2.18 7.01 0.02
CA GLU A 81 -3.24 7.21 -0.96
C GLU A 81 -3.33 6.04 -1.93
N TYR A 82 -2.20 5.58 -2.46
CA TYR A 82 -2.18 4.47 -3.39
C TYR A 82 -2.67 3.18 -2.72
N TYR A 83 -2.09 2.80 -1.59
CA TYR A 83 -2.42 1.54 -0.95
C TYR A 83 -3.85 1.52 -0.41
N ARG A 84 -4.35 2.59 0.20
CA ARG A 84 -5.74 2.67 0.69
C ARG A 84 -6.78 2.70 -0.43
N LYS A 85 -6.41 3.21 -1.61
CA LYS A 85 -7.25 3.14 -2.80
C LYS A 85 -7.41 1.70 -3.28
N HIS A 86 -6.35 0.89 -3.16
CA HIS A 86 -6.29 -0.42 -3.79
C HIS A 86 -6.52 -1.61 -2.85
N PHE A 87 -6.26 -1.44 -1.56
CA PHE A 87 -6.30 -2.51 -0.57
C PHE A 87 -6.87 -2.00 0.75
N LEU A 88 -7.42 -2.90 1.56
CA LEU A 88 -7.41 -2.72 3.01
C LEU A 88 -6.06 -3.17 3.55
N ASN A 89 -5.49 -2.39 4.47
CA ASN A 89 -4.11 -2.55 4.92
C ASN A 89 -4.07 -2.83 6.41
N PHE A 90 -3.56 -3.98 6.83
CA PHE A 90 -3.51 -4.34 8.25
C PHE A 90 -2.08 -4.65 8.70
N ALA A 91 -1.77 -4.30 9.94
CA ALA A 91 -0.58 -4.77 10.61
C ALA A 91 -0.90 -6.06 11.38
N VAL A 92 0.01 -7.02 11.36
CA VAL A 92 -0.08 -8.24 12.19
C VAL A 92 1.23 -8.39 12.93
N ASP A 93 1.18 -8.31 14.25
CA ASP A 93 2.31 -8.62 15.11
C ASP A 93 2.52 -10.14 15.16
N ILE A 94 3.66 -10.61 14.67
CA ILE A 94 3.99 -12.03 14.62
C ILE A 94 4.26 -12.62 16.01
N GLU A 95 4.47 -11.79 17.03
CA GLU A 95 4.66 -12.23 18.42
C GLU A 95 3.38 -12.07 19.25
N GLY A 96 2.38 -11.38 18.70
CA GLY A 96 1.14 -11.01 19.38
C GLY A 96 0.20 -12.18 19.67
N ASP A 97 -0.24 -12.28 20.92
CA ASP A 97 -1.29 -13.21 21.37
C ASP A 97 -2.72 -12.66 21.19
N VAL A 98 -2.87 -11.54 20.45
CA VAL A 98 -4.17 -10.96 20.10
C VAL A 98 -4.98 -11.97 19.29
N GLU A 99 -6.21 -12.22 19.74
CA GLU A 99 -7.17 -13.09 19.05
C GLU A 99 -7.67 -12.44 17.76
N ILE A 100 -7.76 -13.24 16.70
CA ILE A 100 -8.25 -12.85 15.39
C ILE A 100 -9.05 -14.02 14.77
N VAL A 101 -9.84 -13.72 13.75
CA VAL A 101 -10.46 -14.71 12.87
C VAL A 101 -9.71 -14.67 11.53
N ASP A 102 -9.23 -15.83 11.07
CA ASP A 102 -8.50 -15.92 9.82
C ASP A 102 -9.42 -15.79 8.58
N PHE A 103 -8.83 -15.73 7.39
CA PHE A 103 -9.56 -15.64 6.13
C PHE A 103 -10.50 -16.83 5.85
N GLN A 104 -10.44 -17.91 6.62
CA GLN A 104 -11.32 -19.07 6.53
C GLN A 104 -12.40 -19.08 7.62
N GLY A 105 -12.52 -18.02 8.42
CA GLY A 105 -13.49 -17.92 9.50
C GLY A 105 -13.09 -18.70 10.76
N ARG A 106 -11.81 -19.06 10.91
CA ARG A 106 -11.34 -19.84 12.07
C ARG A 106 -10.69 -18.93 13.11
N PRO A 107 -11.01 -19.09 14.41
CA PRO A 107 -10.33 -18.36 15.47
C PRO A 107 -8.86 -18.80 15.58
N THR A 108 -7.97 -17.83 15.78
CA THR A 108 -6.52 -18.02 15.98
C THR A 108 -5.95 -16.80 16.72
N THR A 109 -4.66 -16.79 17.01
CA THR A 109 -3.94 -15.57 17.40
C THR A 109 -3.15 -15.01 16.22
N MET A 110 -2.77 -13.73 16.28
CA MET A 110 -1.87 -13.10 15.31
C MET A 110 -0.57 -13.90 15.12
N LYS A 111 0.03 -14.33 16.25
CA LYS A 111 1.22 -15.19 16.29
C LYS A 111 1.03 -16.50 15.53
N ASP A 112 -0.04 -17.25 15.81
CA ASP A 112 -0.27 -18.54 15.15
C ASP A 112 -0.67 -18.38 13.67
N PHE A 113 -1.42 -17.32 13.34
CA PHE A 113 -1.71 -16.94 11.97
C PHE A 113 -0.42 -16.68 11.17
N ALA A 114 0.48 -15.86 11.71
CA ALA A 114 1.77 -15.56 11.09
C ALA A 114 2.68 -16.80 10.98
N PHE A 115 2.92 -17.51 12.09
CA PHE A 115 3.89 -18.60 12.14
C PHE A 115 3.40 -19.92 11.54
N ARG A 116 2.18 -20.34 11.88
CA ARG A 116 1.67 -21.68 11.51
C ARG A 116 1.03 -21.66 10.13
N GLN A 117 0.24 -20.63 9.82
CA GLN A 117 -0.48 -20.57 8.54
C GLN A 117 0.41 -20.01 7.42
N TYR A 118 1.08 -18.88 7.66
CA TYR A 118 1.86 -18.21 6.62
C TYR A 118 3.37 -18.40 6.71
N ARG A 119 3.87 -19.12 7.72
CA ARG A 119 5.31 -19.41 7.90
C ARG A 119 6.17 -18.14 7.85
N VAL A 120 5.72 -17.06 8.49
CA VAL A 120 6.50 -15.83 8.64
C VAL A 120 7.60 -16.09 9.66
N ARG A 121 8.87 -16.09 9.23
CA ARG A 121 10.04 -16.37 10.10
C ARG A 121 11.04 -15.22 10.16
N ALA A 122 10.72 -14.12 9.48
CA ALA A 122 11.50 -12.90 9.39
C ALA A 122 10.54 -11.75 9.11
N THR A 123 10.88 -10.55 9.56
CA THR A 123 10.03 -9.35 9.42
C THR A 123 10.80 -8.20 8.74
N PRO A 124 10.09 -7.30 8.03
CA PRO A 124 8.68 -7.41 7.71
C PRO A 124 8.40 -8.47 6.62
N VAL A 125 7.18 -9.00 6.60
CA VAL A 125 6.64 -9.68 5.40
C VAL A 125 5.47 -8.85 4.87
N LEU A 126 5.59 -8.47 3.60
CA LEU A 126 4.57 -7.74 2.86
C LEU A 126 3.75 -8.80 2.10
N ALA A 127 2.56 -9.10 2.60
CA ALA A 127 1.70 -10.16 2.08
C ALA A 127 0.45 -9.56 1.43
N PHE A 128 0.13 -10.05 0.24
CA PHE A 128 -1.05 -9.61 -0.50
C PHE A 128 -1.99 -10.78 -0.71
N PHE A 129 -3.25 -10.57 -0.35
CA PHE A 129 -4.33 -11.51 -0.45
C PHE A 129 -5.34 -11.01 -1.47
N ASP A 130 -5.83 -11.90 -2.33
CA ASP A 130 -6.99 -11.58 -3.17
C ASP A 130 -8.28 -11.59 -2.33
N LEU A 131 -9.40 -11.24 -2.98
CA LEU A 131 -10.70 -11.16 -2.31
C LEU A 131 -11.21 -12.53 -1.82
N ASP A 132 -10.63 -13.64 -2.29
CA ASP A 132 -10.95 -14.99 -1.82
C ASP A 132 -10.07 -15.40 -0.62
N GLY A 133 -9.27 -14.48 -0.07
CA GLY A 133 -8.38 -14.73 1.06
C GLY A 133 -7.13 -15.53 0.69
N LYS A 134 -6.83 -15.67 -0.61
CA LYS A 134 -5.66 -16.42 -1.06
C LYS A 134 -4.45 -15.51 -1.15
N LEU A 135 -3.32 -15.95 -0.56
CA LEU A 135 -2.05 -15.26 -0.71
C LEU A 135 -1.60 -15.28 -2.18
N VAL A 136 -1.62 -14.13 -2.85
CA VAL A 136 -1.24 -13.97 -4.26
C VAL A 136 0.19 -13.46 -4.43
N HIS A 137 0.72 -12.73 -3.44
CA HIS A 137 2.10 -12.29 -3.47
C HIS A 137 2.69 -12.14 -2.07
N ARG A 138 3.98 -12.47 -1.96
CA ARG A 138 4.78 -12.34 -0.74
C ARG A 138 6.10 -11.66 -1.09
N PHE A 139 6.43 -10.62 -0.34
CA PHE A 139 7.74 -9.98 -0.33
C PHE A 139 8.31 -10.00 1.08
N THR A 140 9.54 -10.49 1.25
CA THR A 140 10.17 -10.63 2.57
C THR A 140 11.31 -9.62 2.71
N GLY A 141 11.29 -8.87 3.81
CA GLY A 141 12.20 -7.78 4.10
C GLY A 141 11.65 -6.41 3.70
N ARG A 142 12.40 -5.36 4.04
CA ARG A 142 12.08 -3.98 3.62
C ARG A 142 12.26 -3.80 2.11
N THR A 143 11.52 -2.86 1.53
CA THR A 143 11.82 -2.36 0.20
C THR A 143 13.05 -1.44 0.23
N LYS A 144 13.61 -1.18 -0.95
CA LYS A 144 14.70 -0.20 -1.14
C LYS A 144 14.26 1.25 -0.87
N GLY A 145 12.95 1.51 -0.83
CA GLY A 145 12.37 2.82 -0.63
C GLY A 145 10.95 2.91 -1.21
N VAL A 146 10.44 4.14 -1.29
CA VAL A 146 9.07 4.47 -1.72
C VAL A 146 8.73 3.92 -3.10
N GLU A 147 9.60 4.13 -4.09
CA GLU A 147 9.35 3.72 -5.47
C GLU A 147 9.16 2.21 -5.61
N GLU A 148 10.01 1.41 -4.94
CA GLU A 148 9.91 -0.06 -5.01
C GLU A 148 8.64 -0.56 -4.32
N PHE A 149 8.19 0.11 -3.25
CA PHE A 149 6.94 -0.24 -2.57
C PHE A 149 5.71 0.14 -3.40
N LEU A 150 5.72 1.29 -4.08
CA LEU A 150 4.67 1.66 -5.03
C LEU A 150 4.58 0.66 -6.20
N TRP A 151 5.73 0.26 -6.77
CA TRP A 151 5.76 -0.76 -7.82
C TRP A 151 5.27 -2.12 -7.33
N LEU A 152 5.50 -2.46 -6.05
CA LEU A 152 4.98 -3.69 -5.46
C LEU A 152 3.45 -3.67 -5.40
N GLY A 153 2.88 -2.54 -4.98
CA GLY A 153 1.44 -2.31 -4.99
C GLY A 153 0.86 -2.39 -6.41
N GLU A 154 1.46 -1.70 -7.38
CA GLU A 154 1.07 -1.74 -8.80
C GLU A 154 1.13 -3.14 -9.39
N TYR A 155 2.21 -3.87 -9.10
CA TYR A 155 2.39 -5.24 -9.55
C TYR A 155 1.26 -6.17 -9.09
N VAL A 156 0.74 -5.96 -7.88
CA VAL A 156 -0.38 -6.74 -7.35
C VAL A 156 -1.73 -6.20 -7.84
N ALA A 157 -1.98 -4.90 -7.69
CA ALA A 157 -3.26 -4.25 -8.01
C ALA A 157 -3.65 -4.42 -9.49
N GLU A 158 -2.67 -4.39 -10.40
CA GLU A 158 -2.90 -4.57 -11.84
C GLU A 158 -2.77 -6.03 -12.30
N GLY A 159 -2.55 -6.98 -11.40
CA GLY A 159 -2.51 -8.40 -11.73
C GLY A 159 -1.25 -8.89 -12.46
N HIS A 160 -0.16 -8.10 -12.47
CA HIS A 160 1.10 -8.48 -13.14
C HIS A 160 1.71 -9.76 -12.57
N TYR A 161 1.42 -10.08 -11.30
CA TYR A 161 1.86 -11.32 -10.64
C TYR A 161 1.40 -12.61 -11.33
N ARG A 162 0.35 -12.54 -12.15
CA ARG A 162 -0.15 -13.68 -12.93
C ARG A 162 0.69 -13.95 -14.18
N LYS A 163 1.47 -12.96 -14.63
CA LYS A 163 2.17 -12.99 -15.94
C LYS A 163 3.69 -12.99 -15.81
N MET A 164 4.24 -12.40 -14.75
CA MET A 164 5.68 -12.29 -14.57
C MET A 164 6.07 -12.19 -13.10
N SER A 165 7.34 -12.43 -12.79
CA SER A 165 7.87 -12.18 -11.44
C SER A 165 8.08 -10.69 -11.16
N PHE A 166 8.01 -10.31 -9.88
CA PHE A 166 8.25 -8.93 -9.45
C PHE A 166 9.65 -8.42 -9.87
N THR A 167 10.68 -9.26 -9.84
CA THR A 167 12.02 -8.91 -10.33
C THR A 167 12.01 -8.51 -11.81
N ARG A 168 11.27 -9.25 -12.64
CA ARG A 168 11.10 -8.92 -14.08
C ARG A 168 10.34 -7.61 -14.25
N PHE A 169 9.27 -7.41 -13.48
CA PHE A 169 8.47 -6.18 -13.47
C PHE A 169 9.32 -4.94 -13.14
N LYS A 170 10.08 -4.98 -12.04
CA LYS A 170 11.00 -3.89 -11.65
C LYS A 170 12.02 -3.55 -12.73
N ARG A 171 12.56 -4.56 -13.41
CA ARG A 171 13.52 -4.34 -14.52
C ARG A 171 12.86 -3.62 -15.69
N MET A 172 11.59 -3.90 -15.99
CA MET A 172 10.83 -3.19 -17.03
C MET A 172 10.56 -1.74 -16.64
N LYS A 173 10.09 -1.48 -15.40
CA LYS A 173 9.85 -0.11 -14.89
C LYS A 173 11.11 0.75 -14.98
N ARG A 174 12.27 0.23 -14.53
CA ARG A 174 13.56 0.93 -14.63
C ARG A 174 13.97 1.28 -16.06
N LYS A 175 13.69 0.41 -17.04
CA LYS A 175 13.97 0.70 -18.45
C LYS A 175 13.06 1.80 -18.98
N GLY A 176 11.77 1.76 -18.64
CA GLY A 176 10.79 2.77 -19.02
C GLY A 176 11.13 4.17 -18.50
N VAL A 177 11.54 4.27 -17.23
CA VAL A 177 12.00 5.54 -16.63
C VAL A 177 13.23 6.09 -17.36
N LYS A 178 14.24 5.25 -17.62
CA LYS A 178 15.44 5.67 -18.36
C LYS A 178 15.14 6.17 -19.77
N SER A 179 14.19 5.56 -20.47
CA SER A 179 13.77 6.02 -21.80
C SER A 179 13.00 7.35 -21.77
N ALA A 180 12.32 7.68 -20.67
CA ALA A 180 11.59 8.94 -20.51
C ALA A 180 12.52 10.10 -20.10
N GLN A 181 13.58 9.83 -19.33
CA GLN A 181 14.56 10.84 -18.87
C GLN A 181 15.62 11.20 -19.95
N GLY A 182 15.76 10.38 -20.99
CA GLY A 182 16.75 10.56 -22.06
C GLY A 182 16.21 11.25 -23.32
N ARG A 183 15.05 11.92 -23.23
CA ARG A 183 14.46 12.76 -24.27
C ARG A 183 14.30 14.18 -23.77
#